data_AF-A0A962ZGA3-F1
#
_entry.id   AF-A0A962ZGA3-F1
#
_cell.length_a   1.000
_cell.length_b   1.000
_cell.length_c   1.000
_cell.angle_alpha   90.00
_cell.angle_beta   90.00
_cell.angle_gamma   90.00
#
_symmetry.space_group_name_H-M   'P 1'
#
loop_
_entity.id
_entity.type
_entity.pdbx_description
1 polymer ?
#
loop_
_entity_poly.entity_id
_entity_poly.type
_entity_poly.pdbx_seq_one_letter_code
_entity_poly.pdbx_strand_id
1 'polypeptide(L)'
;LEMTAVEMDFRNEAYNLERFARIPHPPRIRVPVLEETLSRSDVLVTQWVEGERLREFLDANPDQAADLLTLLFGSYLQQVTRVGLYQADPHPGNFIVGPQGDIIILDFGAIGKLTPQEVRNYSRLLYGLMGFMPGEDIGQLFIDAGFVGGKAETLRDLALYVLSDRMNDQNVAYAMEDLIEKFRENHVRIPDSYIGIARVLITLGGLLMHYKVPFDWTPPERRPSMQGLVKS
;
A
#
# COMPACT_ATOMS: atom_id res chain seq x y z
N LEU A 1 10.01 -1.04 30.20
CA LEU A 1 9.50 0.35 30.08
C LEU A 1 10.58 1.26 29.47
N GLU A 2 11.22 0.83 28.38
CA GLU A 2 12.33 1.56 27.70
C GLU A 2 12.01 1.76 26.21
N MET A 3 10.73 1.79 25.84
CA MET A 3 10.31 1.96 24.43
C MET A 3 9.87 3.38 24.08
N THR A 4 9.70 4.29 25.04
CA THR A 4 8.93 5.54 24.84
C THR A 4 9.75 6.82 24.67
N ALA A 5 11.08 6.78 24.65
CA ALA A 5 11.90 8.00 24.44
C ALA A 5 12.69 7.99 23.11
N VAL A 6 12.96 6.80 22.55
CA VAL A 6 13.66 6.65 21.26
C VAL A 6 12.67 6.71 20.07
N GLU A 7 11.39 6.46 20.31
CA GLU A 7 10.29 6.61 19.33
C GLU A 7 9.90 8.07 19.03
N MET A 8 10.41 9.07 19.75
CA MET A 8 10.05 10.49 19.54
C MET A 8 11.27 11.34 19.14
N ASP A 9 12.00 10.92 18.12
CA ASP A 9 12.85 11.84 17.36
C ASP A 9 12.17 12.22 16.05
N PHE A 10 11.42 13.31 16.08
CA PHE A 10 10.69 13.84 14.92
C PHE A 10 11.61 14.28 13.78
N ARG A 11 12.93 14.32 13.95
CA ARG A 11 13.86 14.58 12.84
C ARG A 11 13.78 13.48 11.78
N ASN A 12 13.59 12.23 12.18
CA ASN A 12 13.44 11.13 11.22
C ASN A 12 12.12 11.24 10.45
N GLU A 13 11.05 11.60 11.14
CA GLU A 13 9.74 11.83 10.50
C GLU A 13 9.77 13.05 9.57
N ALA A 14 10.38 14.16 9.98
CA ALA A 14 10.59 15.34 9.15
C ALA A 14 11.37 14.99 7.87
N TYR A 15 12.47 14.24 8.01
CA TYR A 15 13.26 13.76 6.87
C TYR A 15 12.46 12.84 5.94
N ASN A 16 11.65 11.95 6.51
CA ASN A 16 10.76 11.07 5.76
C ASN A 16 9.69 11.87 5.01
N LEU A 17 9.04 12.82 5.67
CA LEU A 17 8.05 13.73 5.09
C LEU A 17 8.64 14.49 3.90
N GLU A 18 9.81 15.12 4.05
CA GLU A 18 10.45 15.84 2.95
C GLU A 18 10.74 14.95 1.74
N ARG A 19 11.27 13.74 1.99
CA ARG A 19 11.58 12.80 0.91
C ARG A 19 10.32 12.28 0.23
N PHE A 20 9.29 12.01 1.02
CA PHE A 20 8.00 11.54 0.52
C PHE A 20 7.25 12.66 -0.22
N ALA A 21 7.41 13.92 0.16
CA ALA A 21 6.85 15.06 -0.58
C ALA A 21 7.46 15.25 -1.97
N ARG A 22 8.70 14.77 -2.20
CA ARG A 22 9.42 14.93 -3.48
C ARG A 22 9.14 13.84 -4.51
N ILE A 23 8.50 12.74 -4.12
CA ILE A 23 8.14 11.66 -5.05
C ILE A 23 6.83 12.00 -5.78
N PRO A 24 6.60 11.46 -6.98
CA PRO A 24 5.32 11.67 -7.67
C PRO A 24 4.18 10.96 -6.93
N HIS A 25 3.07 11.67 -6.75
CA HIS A 25 1.82 11.17 -6.17
C HIS A 25 0.67 11.21 -7.19
N PRO A 26 -0.34 10.34 -7.07
CA PRO A 26 -1.56 10.46 -7.87
C PRO A 26 -2.25 11.82 -7.69
N PRO A 27 -3.02 12.30 -8.69
CA PRO A 27 -3.90 13.45 -8.52
C PRO A 27 -4.82 13.21 -7.31
N ARG A 28 -5.00 14.24 -6.46
CA ARG A 28 -5.77 14.19 -5.19
C ARG A 28 -5.10 13.45 -4.02
N ILE A 29 -3.88 12.94 -4.14
CA ILE A 29 -3.06 12.57 -2.97
C ILE A 29 -2.16 13.74 -2.61
N ARG A 30 -2.19 14.17 -1.35
CA ARG A 30 -1.41 15.31 -0.86
C ARG A 30 -0.58 14.96 0.34
N VAL A 31 0.54 15.66 0.40
CA VAL A 31 1.52 15.62 1.50
C VAL A 31 1.62 17.05 2.02
N PRO A 32 1.46 17.31 3.33
CA PRO A 32 1.58 18.64 3.88
C PRO A 32 3.02 19.15 3.76
N VAL A 33 3.19 20.47 3.65
CA VAL A 33 4.53 21.08 3.62
C VAL A 33 5.15 21.02 5.01
N LEU A 34 6.42 20.62 5.12
CA LEU A 34 7.18 20.68 6.37
C LEU A 34 7.56 22.13 6.70
N GLU A 35 7.29 22.57 7.93
CA GLU A 35 7.81 23.82 8.49
C GLU A 35 9.14 23.54 9.21
N GLU A 36 10.22 23.40 8.43
CA GLU A 36 11.53 22.94 8.92
C GLU A 36 12.06 23.84 10.05
N THR A 37 11.90 25.16 9.91
CA THR A 37 12.42 26.13 10.89
C THR A 37 11.74 26.04 12.27
N LEU A 38 10.52 25.51 12.32
CA LEU A 38 9.72 25.33 13.53
C LEU A 38 9.79 23.90 14.08
N SER A 39 10.35 22.95 13.32
CA SER A 39 10.46 21.54 13.71
C SER A 39 11.76 21.27 14.49
N ARG A 40 11.69 20.43 15.53
CA ARG A 40 12.81 20.00 16.38
C ARG A 40 12.70 18.49 16.65
N SER A 41 13.58 17.95 17.49
CA SER A 41 13.53 16.50 17.82
C SER A 41 12.24 16.09 18.53
N ASP A 42 11.60 17.00 19.25
CA ASP A 42 10.42 16.77 20.10
C ASP A 42 9.14 17.43 19.58
N VAL A 43 9.20 18.13 18.43
CA VAL A 43 8.04 18.71 17.76
C VAL A 43 8.20 18.68 16.25
N LEU A 44 7.19 18.18 15.55
CA LEU A 44 7.04 18.28 14.09
C LEU A 44 5.99 19.33 13.76
N VAL A 45 6.33 20.28 12.91
CA VAL A 45 5.39 21.32 12.44
C VAL A 45 5.22 21.19 10.94
N THR A 46 3.97 21.13 10.49
CA THR A 46 3.61 21.05 9.08
C THR A 46 2.55 22.09 8.73
N GLN A 47 2.32 22.28 7.44
CA GLN A 47 1.19 23.02 6.92
C GLN A 47 -0.10 22.52 7.58
N TRP A 48 -0.90 23.46 8.10
CA TRP A 48 -2.25 23.13 8.57
C TRP A 48 -3.10 22.58 7.43
N VAL A 49 -3.76 21.46 7.67
CA VAL A 49 -4.64 20.81 6.69
C VAL A 49 -6.06 20.76 7.22
N GLU A 50 -7.00 21.21 6.39
CA GLU A 50 -8.43 21.18 6.70
C GLU A 50 -9.06 19.91 6.14
N GLY A 51 -10.00 19.33 6.88
CA GLY A 51 -10.78 18.19 6.43
C GLY A 51 -11.23 17.29 7.58
N GLU A 52 -11.81 16.15 7.21
CA GLU A 52 -12.33 15.13 8.13
C GLU A 52 -11.44 13.88 8.10
N ARG A 53 -11.35 13.13 9.20
CA ARG A 53 -10.59 11.87 9.19
C ARG A 53 -11.24 10.90 8.20
N LEU A 54 -10.44 10.14 7.46
CA LEU A 54 -10.93 9.27 6.39
C LEU A 54 -12.08 8.36 6.83
N ARG A 55 -11.96 7.72 7.99
CA ARG A 55 -13.03 6.84 8.51
C ARG A 55 -14.32 7.61 8.78
N GLU A 56 -14.23 8.73 9.50
CA GLU A 56 -15.40 9.55 9.85
C GLU A 56 -16.09 10.08 8.59
N PHE A 57 -15.31 10.55 7.62
CA PHE A 57 -15.82 11.02 6.34
C PHE A 57 -16.54 9.91 5.56
N LEU A 58 -15.95 8.71 5.47
CA LEU A 58 -16.53 7.58 4.75
C LEU A 58 -17.77 7.00 5.44
N ASP A 59 -17.81 7.00 6.77
CA ASP A 59 -18.99 6.58 7.54
C ASP A 59 -20.18 7.53 7.30
N ALA A 60 -19.90 8.84 7.17
CA ALA A 60 -20.91 9.85 6.82
C ALA A 60 -21.26 9.88 5.33
N ASN A 61 -20.32 9.50 4.45
CA ASN A 61 -20.43 9.59 2.99
C ASN A 61 -20.06 8.26 2.30
N PRO A 62 -20.81 7.16 2.54
CA PRO A 62 -20.45 5.83 2.04
C PRO A 62 -20.35 5.76 0.51
N ASP A 63 -21.11 6.59 -0.21
CA ASP A 63 -21.09 6.65 -1.67
C ASP A 63 -19.74 7.13 -2.24
N GLN A 64 -18.92 7.81 -1.43
CA GLN A 64 -17.58 8.27 -1.80
C GLN A 64 -16.49 7.21 -1.57
N ALA A 65 -16.80 6.12 -0.87
CA ALA A 65 -15.81 5.11 -0.49
C ALA A 65 -15.15 4.47 -1.70
N ALA A 66 -15.91 4.18 -2.75
CA ALA A 66 -15.38 3.56 -3.95
C ALA A 66 -14.28 4.41 -4.61
N ASP A 67 -14.51 5.71 -4.76
CA ASP A 67 -13.55 6.64 -5.37
C ASP A 67 -12.31 6.84 -4.49
N LEU A 68 -12.50 7.20 -3.22
CA LEU A 68 -11.40 7.52 -2.30
C LEU A 68 -10.53 6.32 -1.97
N LEU A 69 -11.12 5.15 -1.72
CA LEU A 69 -10.33 3.95 -1.40
C LEU A 69 -9.62 3.39 -2.62
N THR A 70 -10.22 3.52 -3.82
CA THR A 70 -9.55 3.15 -5.07
C THR A 70 -8.37 4.07 -5.36
N LEU A 71 -8.51 5.38 -5.11
CA LEU A 71 -7.43 6.35 -5.19
C LEU A 71 -6.30 6.03 -4.19
N LEU A 72 -6.66 5.79 -2.93
CA LEU A 72 -5.70 5.49 -1.87
C LEU A 72 -4.93 4.20 -2.18
N PHE A 73 -5.64 3.13 -2.53
CA PHE A 73 -5.01 1.86 -2.91
C PHE A 73 -4.09 2.02 -4.13
N GLY A 74 -4.53 2.74 -5.15
CA GLY A 74 -3.72 3.06 -6.32
C GLY A 74 -2.44 3.83 -5.99
N SER A 75 -2.50 4.75 -5.02
CA SER A 75 -1.32 5.46 -4.49
C SER A 75 -0.29 4.50 -3.90
N TYR A 76 -0.73 3.55 -3.09
CA TYR A 76 0.16 2.55 -2.49
C TYR A 76 0.78 1.62 -3.52
N LEU A 77 0.02 1.20 -4.54
CA LEU A 77 0.59 0.45 -5.66
C LEU A 77 1.70 1.25 -6.33
N GLN A 78 1.47 2.52 -6.68
CA GLN A 78 2.48 3.39 -7.30
C GLN A 78 3.74 3.54 -6.41
N GLN A 79 3.56 3.73 -5.11
CA GLN A 79 4.66 3.84 -4.14
C GLN A 79 5.57 2.61 -4.17
N VAL A 80 5.00 1.42 -4.25
CA VAL A 80 5.74 0.14 -4.27
C VAL A 80 6.31 -0.18 -5.65
N THR A 81 5.50 -0.06 -6.71
CA THR A 81 5.84 -0.59 -8.04
C THR A 81 6.62 0.37 -8.94
N ARG A 82 6.57 1.67 -8.61
CA ARG A 82 7.19 2.71 -9.44
C ARG A 82 8.23 3.52 -8.68
N VAL A 83 7.93 3.89 -7.44
CA VAL A 83 8.77 4.82 -6.69
C VAL A 83 9.81 4.11 -5.81
N GLY A 84 9.41 3.02 -5.15
CA GLY A 84 10.24 2.34 -4.16
C GLY A 84 10.34 3.07 -2.81
N LEU A 85 9.41 3.98 -2.53
CA LEU A 85 9.28 4.67 -1.27
C LEU A 85 7.79 4.63 -0.90
N TYR A 86 7.45 3.93 0.19
CA TYR A 86 6.06 3.70 0.57
C TYR A 86 5.81 4.01 2.03
N GLN A 87 4.62 4.51 2.33
CA GLN A 87 4.16 4.69 3.70
C GLN A 87 3.84 3.30 4.29
N ALA A 88 4.40 2.97 5.44
CA ALA A 88 4.37 1.60 5.96
C ALA A 88 3.28 1.38 7.05
N ASP A 89 2.47 2.39 7.33
CA ASP A 89 1.38 2.35 8.31
C ASP A 89 0.10 3.01 7.74
N PRO A 90 -0.68 2.28 6.92
CA PRO A 90 -1.84 2.83 6.25
C PRO A 90 -3.06 2.88 7.18
N HIS A 91 -2.86 3.10 8.48
CA HIS A 91 -3.94 3.23 9.42
C HIS A 91 -4.89 4.38 9.00
N PRO A 92 -6.22 4.17 8.98
CA PRO A 92 -7.16 5.19 8.50
C PRO A 92 -7.07 6.55 9.23
N GLY A 93 -6.58 6.53 10.48
CA GLY A 93 -6.35 7.75 11.27
C GLY A 93 -5.22 8.65 10.73
N ASN A 94 -4.36 8.13 9.85
CA ASN A 94 -3.25 8.85 9.23
C ASN A 94 -3.69 9.59 7.95
N PHE A 95 -4.98 9.59 7.62
CA PHE A 95 -5.52 10.25 6.44
C PHE A 95 -6.66 11.21 6.79
N ILE A 96 -6.63 12.37 6.12
CA ILE A 96 -7.72 13.34 6.11
C ILE A 96 -8.28 13.42 4.69
N VAL A 97 -9.60 13.54 4.58
CA VAL A 97 -10.30 13.93 3.36
C VAL A 97 -10.50 15.44 3.40
N GLY A 98 -9.83 16.14 2.49
CA GLY A 98 -9.90 17.58 2.35
C GLY A 98 -11.18 18.04 1.63
N PRO A 99 -11.48 19.35 1.67
CA PRO A 99 -12.72 19.91 1.11
C PRO A 99 -12.82 19.79 -0.42
N GLN A 100 -11.71 19.48 -1.11
CA GLN A 100 -11.70 19.26 -2.56
C GLN A 100 -11.80 17.77 -2.93
N GLY A 101 -12.08 16.89 -1.95
CA GLY A 101 -12.06 15.44 -2.11
C GLY A 101 -10.65 14.88 -2.27
N ASP A 102 -9.62 15.60 -1.84
CA ASP A 102 -8.24 15.15 -1.75
C ASP A 102 -7.99 14.31 -0.50
N ILE A 103 -7.10 13.34 -0.58
CA ILE A 103 -6.62 12.56 0.57
C ILE A 103 -5.27 13.11 0.98
N ILE A 104 -5.18 13.60 2.22
CA ILE A 104 -3.97 14.12 2.82
C ILE A 104 -3.38 13.07 3.76
N ILE A 105 -2.10 12.74 3.59
CA ILE A 105 -1.35 11.82 4.46
C ILE A 105 -0.70 12.61 5.59
N LEU A 106 -0.84 12.15 6.83
CA LEU A 106 -0.38 12.88 8.02
C LEU A 106 0.86 12.26 8.69
N ASP A 107 0.98 10.94 8.67
CA ASP A 107 2.02 10.21 9.41
C ASP A 107 3.12 9.73 8.46
N PHE A 108 4.36 10.15 8.75
CA PHE A 108 5.56 9.80 8.00
C PHE A 108 6.61 9.12 8.91
N GLY A 109 6.21 8.69 10.11
CA GLY A 109 7.08 8.00 11.07
C GLY A 109 7.60 6.68 10.51
N ALA A 110 6.76 5.98 9.73
CA ALA A 110 7.10 4.72 9.10
C ALA A 110 7.10 4.83 7.56
N ILE A 111 8.29 5.02 6.97
CA ILE A 111 8.48 4.95 5.50
C ILE A 111 9.39 3.78 5.14
N GLY A 112 8.85 2.85 4.35
CA GLY A 112 9.60 1.76 3.74
C GLY A 112 10.37 2.21 2.50
N LYS A 113 11.54 1.62 2.28
CA LYS A 113 12.42 1.90 1.15
C LYS A 113 12.75 0.61 0.43
N LEU A 114 12.61 0.62 -0.89
CA LEU A 114 12.93 -0.49 -1.76
C LEU A 114 14.11 -0.09 -2.66
N THR A 115 15.01 -1.02 -2.88
CA THR A 115 16.03 -0.88 -3.91
C THR A 115 15.39 -0.88 -5.30
N PRO A 116 16.05 -0.31 -6.33
CA PRO A 116 15.53 -0.38 -7.70
C PRO A 116 15.29 -1.81 -8.20
N GLN A 117 16.04 -2.80 -7.69
CA GLN A 117 15.83 -4.21 -8.02
C GLN A 117 14.58 -4.77 -7.33
N GLU A 118 14.36 -4.46 -6.05
CA GLU A 118 13.14 -4.84 -5.34
C GLU A 118 11.89 -4.22 -5.99
N VAL A 119 11.93 -2.94 -6.38
CA VAL A 119 10.84 -2.31 -7.14
C VAL A 119 10.52 -3.13 -8.39
N ARG A 120 11.52 -3.46 -9.21
CA ARG A 120 11.29 -4.27 -10.42
C ARG A 120 10.71 -5.65 -10.10
N ASN A 121 11.25 -6.33 -9.09
CA ASN A 121 10.86 -7.70 -8.77
C ASN A 121 9.46 -7.75 -8.15
N TYR A 122 9.12 -6.81 -7.26
CA TYR A 122 7.78 -6.71 -6.69
C TYR A 122 6.75 -6.23 -7.71
N SER A 123 7.10 -5.33 -8.63
CA SER A 123 6.22 -4.97 -9.75
C SER A 123 5.91 -6.19 -10.60
N ARG A 124 6.93 -6.94 -11.03
CA ARG A 124 6.76 -8.17 -11.79
C ARG A 124 5.91 -9.17 -11.01
N LEU A 125 6.22 -9.43 -9.74
CA LEU A 125 5.45 -10.34 -8.91
C LEU A 125 3.97 -9.92 -8.82
N LEU A 126 3.68 -8.66 -8.52
CA LEU A 126 2.31 -8.14 -8.44
C LEU A 126 1.58 -8.30 -9.79
N TYR A 127 2.15 -7.82 -10.90
CA TYR A 127 1.51 -7.99 -12.21
C TYR A 127 1.35 -9.46 -12.61
N GLY A 128 2.26 -10.34 -12.20
CA GLY A 128 2.18 -11.78 -12.42
C GLY A 128 1.02 -12.42 -11.67
N LEU A 129 0.89 -12.13 -10.37
CA LEU A 129 -0.22 -12.61 -9.53
C LEU A 129 -1.57 -12.09 -10.02
N MET A 130 -1.61 -10.89 -10.60
CA MET A 130 -2.81 -10.30 -11.19
C MET A 130 -3.14 -10.81 -12.60
N GLY A 131 -2.32 -11.70 -13.17
CA GLY A 131 -2.54 -12.25 -14.50
C GLY A 131 -2.19 -11.32 -15.67
N PHE A 132 -1.52 -10.19 -15.41
CA PHE A 132 -1.09 -9.23 -16.45
C PHE A 132 0.22 -9.61 -17.14
N MET A 133 0.86 -10.70 -16.72
CA MET A 133 2.07 -11.24 -17.33
C MET A 133 1.88 -12.70 -17.76
N PRO A 134 1.06 -12.97 -18.78
CA PRO A 134 0.84 -14.33 -19.26
C PRO A 134 2.15 -14.95 -19.74
N GLY A 135 2.43 -16.18 -19.29
CA GLY A 135 3.62 -16.95 -19.67
C GLY A 135 4.84 -16.78 -18.75
N GLU A 136 4.81 -15.84 -17.81
CA GLU A 136 5.81 -15.77 -16.74
C GLU A 136 5.54 -16.84 -15.68
N ASP A 137 6.59 -17.48 -15.17
CA ASP A 137 6.45 -18.46 -14.07
C ASP A 137 6.34 -17.72 -12.74
N ILE A 138 5.14 -17.74 -12.14
CA ILE A 138 4.85 -17.11 -10.84
C ILE A 138 5.84 -17.56 -9.76
N GLY A 139 6.24 -18.83 -9.77
CA GLY A 139 7.22 -19.37 -8.83
C GLY A 139 8.59 -18.73 -8.99
N GLN A 140 9.02 -18.50 -10.24
CA GLN A 140 10.26 -17.77 -10.51
C GLN A 140 10.17 -16.31 -10.06
N LEU A 141 9.00 -15.67 -10.20
CA LEU A 141 8.80 -14.31 -9.71
C LEU A 141 8.95 -14.20 -8.18
N PHE A 142 8.52 -15.21 -7.41
CA PHE A 142 8.76 -15.27 -5.97
C PHE A 142 10.25 -15.40 -5.64
N ILE A 143 10.98 -16.27 -6.36
CA ILE A 143 12.44 -16.42 -6.19
C ILE A 143 13.15 -15.10 -6.47
N ASP A 144 12.82 -14.45 -7.60
CA ASP A 144 13.39 -13.17 -7.97
C ASP A 144 13.06 -12.09 -6.92
N ALA A 145 11.86 -12.14 -6.34
CA ALA A 145 11.45 -11.26 -5.25
C ALA A 145 12.13 -11.54 -3.90
N GLY A 146 13.00 -12.56 -3.82
CA GLY A 146 13.84 -12.87 -2.67
C GLY A 146 13.27 -13.92 -1.72
N PHE A 147 12.22 -14.65 -2.11
CA PHE A 147 11.71 -15.77 -1.33
C PHE A 147 12.70 -16.93 -1.40
N VAL A 148 13.00 -17.54 -0.25
CA VAL A 148 14.01 -18.61 -0.15
C VAL A 148 13.41 -19.83 0.53
N GLY A 149 13.55 -20.99 -0.12
CA GLY A 149 12.97 -22.25 0.35
C GLY A 149 11.87 -22.70 -0.62
N GLY A 150 11.96 -23.95 -1.09
CA GLY A 150 11.13 -24.45 -2.19
C GLY A 150 11.70 -24.17 -3.58
N LYS A 151 11.29 -24.99 -4.56
CA LYS A 151 11.57 -24.74 -5.99
C LYS A 151 10.48 -23.82 -6.57
N ALA A 152 10.72 -23.27 -7.76
CA ALA A 152 9.76 -22.43 -8.45
C ALA A 152 8.39 -23.12 -8.56
N GLU A 153 8.35 -24.41 -8.90
CA GLU A 153 7.11 -25.17 -9.00
C GLU A 153 6.34 -25.19 -7.68
N THR A 154 7.04 -25.41 -6.56
CA THR A 154 6.42 -25.40 -5.23
C THR A 154 5.83 -24.03 -4.89
N LEU A 155 6.59 -22.95 -5.11
CA LEU A 155 6.12 -21.60 -4.79
C LEU A 155 4.91 -21.21 -5.65
N ARG A 156 4.93 -21.60 -6.94
CA ARG A 156 3.80 -21.43 -7.85
C ARG A 156 2.58 -22.19 -7.35
N ASP A 157 2.72 -23.46 -7.00
CA ASP A 157 1.60 -24.30 -6.58
C ASP A 157 0.97 -23.77 -5.28
N LEU A 158 1.78 -23.31 -4.32
CA LEU A 158 1.29 -22.66 -3.10
C LEU A 158 0.55 -21.35 -3.40
N ALA A 159 1.07 -20.51 -4.29
CA ALA A 159 0.43 -19.27 -4.67
C ALA A 159 -0.90 -19.51 -5.42
N LEU A 160 -0.91 -20.44 -6.38
CA LEU A 160 -2.12 -20.79 -7.13
C LEU A 160 -3.18 -21.44 -6.24
N TYR A 161 -2.78 -22.24 -5.25
CA TYR A 161 -3.72 -22.80 -4.28
C TYR A 161 -4.51 -21.69 -3.57
N VAL A 162 -3.82 -20.68 -3.05
CA VAL A 162 -4.47 -19.55 -2.36
C VAL A 162 -5.28 -18.68 -3.32
N LEU A 163 -4.73 -18.39 -4.51
CA LEU A 163 -5.42 -17.54 -5.49
C LEU A 163 -6.67 -18.21 -6.07
N SER A 164 -6.61 -19.50 -6.38
CA SER A 164 -7.74 -20.24 -6.98
C SER A 164 -8.93 -20.37 -6.04
N ASP A 165 -8.69 -20.48 -4.73
CA ASP A 165 -9.73 -20.57 -3.71
C ASP A 165 -10.39 -19.19 -3.46
N ARG A 166 -9.63 -18.10 -3.60
CA ARG A 166 -10.04 -16.74 -3.22
C ARG A 166 -10.41 -15.80 -4.36
N MET A 167 -10.15 -16.17 -5.63
CA MET A 167 -10.62 -15.41 -6.80
C MET A 167 -12.14 -15.26 -6.85
N ASN A 168 -12.90 -16.12 -6.15
CA ASN A 168 -14.35 -16.01 -6.00
C ASN A 168 -14.81 -15.00 -4.93
N ASP A 169 -13.96 -14.67 -3.95
CA ASP A 169 -14.32 -13.85 -2.79
C ASP A 169 -13.88 -12.38 -2.90
N GLN A 170 -13.13 -12.02 -3.95
CA GLN A 170 -12.56 -10.68 -4.20
C GLN A 170 -11.75 -10.08 -3.02
N ASN A 171 -11.23 -10.92 -2.10
CA ASN A 171 -10.65 -10.45 -0.86
C ASN A 171 -9.12 -10.57 -0.83
N VAL A 172 -8.45 -9.45 -1.13
CA VAL A 172 -6.99 -9.37 -1.17
C VAL A 172 -6.35 -9.51 0.21
N ALA A 173 -7.01 -9.07 1.28
CA ALA A 173 -6.45 -9.14 2.62
C ALA A 173 -6.31 -10.59 3.07
N TYR A 174 -7.38 -11.39 2.99
CA TYR A 174 -7.31 -12.80 3.35
C TYR A 174 -6.39 -13.61 2.43
N ALA A 175 -6.40 -13.34 1.12
CA ALA A 175 -5.50 -14.03 0.20
C ALA A 175 -4.01 -13.80 0.55
N MET A 176 -3.65 -12.58 0.97
CA MET A 176 -2.28 -12.27 1.38
C MET A 176 -1.91 -12.88 2.73
N GLU A 177 -2.84 -12.88 3.69
CA GLU A 177 -2.66 -13.54 4.99
C GLU A 177 -2.46 -15.05 4.84
N ASP A 178 -3.36 -15.72 4.13
CA ASP A 178 -3.31 -17.16 3.84
C ASP A 178 -2.02 -17.54 3.11
N LEU A 179 -1.59 -16.72 2.13
CA LEU A 179 -0.35 -16.97 1.39
C LEU A 179 0.90 -16.87 2.28
N ILE A 180 0.96 -15.87 3.15
CA ILE A 180 2.07 -15.71 4.10
C ILE A 180 2.11 -16.89 5.07
N GLU A 181 0.96 -17.30 5.61
CA GLU A 181 0.85 -18.46 6.47
C GLU A 181 1.32 -19.72 5.73
N LYS A 182 0.86 -19.92 4.50
CA LYS A 182 1.22 -21.10 3.72
C LYS A 182 2.70 -21.19 3.40
N PHE A 183 3.34 -20.06 3.09
CA PHE A 183 4.78 -20.00 2.92
C PHE A 183 5.52 -20.34 4.22
N ARG A 184 5.06 -19.84 5.37
CA ARG A 184 5.67 -20.19 6.67
C ARG A 184 5.54 -21.67 7.00
N GLU A 185 4.37 -22.27 6.79
CA GLU A 185 4.13 -23.71 6.97
C GLU A 185 5.09 -24.56 6.13
N ASN A 186 5.40 -24.09 4.92
CA ASN A 186 6.30 -24.77 3.99
C ASN A 186 7.78 -24.33 4.15
N HIS A 187 8.11 -23.69 5.28
CA HIS A 187 9.46 -23.22 5.61
C HIS A 187 10.10 -22.31 4.55
N VAL A 188 9.27 -21.58 3.79
CA VAL A 188 9.72 -20.55 2.87
C VAL A 188 10.02 -19.30 3.68
N ARG A 189 11.27 -18.85 3.63
CA ARG A 189 11.71 -17.56 4.17
C ARG A 189 11.20 -16.44 3.26
N ILE A 190 10.43 -15.54 3.86
CA ILE A 190 9.83 -14.38 3.22
C ILE A 190 10.71 -13.15 3.48
N PRO A 191 10.99 -12.29 2.49
CA PRO A 191 11.69 -11.02 2.70
C PRO A 191 10.94 -10.08 3.64
N ASP A 192 11.67 -9.37 4.50
CA ASP A 192 11.08 -8.40 5.44
C ASP A 192 10.37 -7.25 4.71
N SER A 193 10.93 -6.78 3.59
CA SER A 193 10.31 -5.77 2.73
C SER A 193 8.97 -6.24 2.16
N TYR A 194 8.85 -7.52 1.78
CA TYR A 194 7.58 -8.11 1.38
C TYR A 194 6.56 -8.16 2.53
N ILE A 195 6.98 -8.55 3.74
CA ILE A 195 6.09 -8.55 4.92
C ILE A 195 5.56 -7.14 5.22
N GLY A 196 6.42 -6.12 5.11
CA GLY A 196 6.00 -4.72 5.27
C GLY A 196 4.94 -4.32 4.25
N ILE A 197 5.18 -4.58 2.96
CA ILE A 197 4.21 -4.30 1.89
C ILE A 197 2.91 -5.08 2.09
N ALA A 198 2.99 -6.37 2.43
CA ALA A 198 1.81 -7.20 2.62
C ALA A 198 0.93 -6.69 3.75
N ARG A 199 1.50 -6.26 4.88
CA ARG A 199 0.73 -5.63 5.97
C ARG A 199 -0.03 -4.40 5.50
N VAL A 200 0.62 -3.54 4.70
CA VAL A 200 -0.02 -2.35 4.12
C VAL A 200 -1.24 -2.75 3.28
N LEU A 201 -1.05 -3.71 2.36
CA LEU A 201 -2.11 -4.17 1.47
C LEU A 201 -3.25 -4.89 2.22
N ILE A 202 -2.94 -5.63 3.28
CA ILE A 202 -3.94 -6.28 4.15
C ILE A 202 -4.80 -5.23 4.84
N THR A 203 -4.19 -4.20 5.45
CA THR A 203 -4.95 -3.12 6.12
C THR A 203 -5.85 -2.37 5.14
N LEU A 204 -5.34 -2.01 3.95
CA LEU A 204 -6.15 -1.36 2.92
C LEU A 204 -7.24 -2.27 2.36
N GLY A 205 -6.93 -3.55 2.15
CA GLY A 205 -7.91 -4.56 1.73
C GLY A 205 -9.04 -4.72 2.74
N GLY A 206 -8.73 -4.70 4.03
CA GLY A 206 -9.74 -4.69 5.10
C GLY A 206 -10.64 -3.45 5.05
N LEU A 207 -10.10 -2.29 4.67
CA LEU A 207 -10.87 -1.06 4.50
C LEU A 207 -11.81 -1.15 3.29
N LEU A 208 -11.33 -1.66 2.15
CA LEU A 208 -12.15 -1.92 0.96
C LEU A 208 -13.32 -2.87 1.30
N MET A 209 -13.03 -3.94 2.05
CA MET A 209 -14.05 -4.89 2.49
C MET A 209 -15.08 -4.25 3.43
N HIS A 210 -14.63 -3.45 4.38
CA HIS A 210 -15.52 -2.78 5.33
C HIS A 210 -16.55 -1.88 4.63
N TYR A 211 -16.11 -1.12 3.63
CA TYR A 211 -16.98 -0.23 2.85
C TYR A 211 -17.56 -0.90 1.58
N LYS A 212 -17.40 -2.22 1.42
CA LYS A 212 -17.92 -3.01 0.28
C LYS A 212 -17.48 -2.47 -1.09
N VAL A 213 -16.27 -1.92 -1.15
CA VAL A 213 -15.67 -1.45 -2.40
C VAL A 213 -15.05 -2.65 -3.12
N PRO A 214 -15.49 -2.98 -4.35
CA PRO A 214 -14.92 -4.09 -5.08
C PRO A 214 -13.45 -3.81 -5.42
N PHE A 215 -12.63 -4.85 -5.34
CA PHE A 215 -11.24 -4.74 -5.71
C PHE A 215 -11.09 -4.71 -7.24
N ASP A 216 -10.63 -3.58 -7.79
CA ASP A 216 -10.22 -3.51 -9.19
C ASP A 216 -8.75 -3.91 -9.34
N TRP A 217 -8.54 -5.13 -9.82
CA TRP A 217 -7.23 -5.69 -10.12
C TRP A 217 -6.47 -4.94 -11.21
N THR A 218 -7.13 -4.10 -12.00
CA THR A 218 -6.49 -3.34 -13.08
C THR A 218 -5.49 -2.33 -12.52
N PRO A 219 -4.22 -2.35 -12.98
CA PRO A 219 -3.23 -1.36 -12.58
C PRO A 219 -3.68 0.06 -12.94
N PRO A 220 -3.37 1.08 -12.13
CA PRO A 220 -3.80 2.46 -12.39
C PRO A 220 -3.46 2.94 -13.82
N GLU A 221 -2.25 2.67 -14.31
CA GLU A 221 -1.82 2.99 -15.69
C GLU A 221 -2.57 2.23 -16.80
N ARG A 222 -3.31 1.18 -16.47
CA ARG A 222 -4.14 0.41 -17.42
C ARG A 222 -5.64 0.63 -17.23
N ARG A 223 -6.07 1.37 -16.21
CA ARG A 223 -7.47 1.71 -16.02
C ARG A 223 -7.93 2.69 -17.10
N PRO A 224 -9.12 2.51 -17.69
CA PRO A 224 -9.75 3.56 -18.48
C PRO A 224 -9.85 4.81 -17.61
N SER A 225 -9.54 5.99 -18.15
CA SER A 225 -9.73 7.25 -17.42
C SER A 225 -11.15 7.31 -16.85
N MET A 226 -11.31 7.51 -15.53
CA MET A 226 -12.61 7.56 -14.83
C MET A 226 -13.56 8.68 -15.32
N GLN A 227 -13.22 9.41 -16.39
CA GLN A 227 -14.10 10.36 -17.07
C GLN A 227 -15.31 9.70 -17.78
N GLY A 228 -15.40 8.36 -17.80
CA GLY A 228 -16.47 7.63 -18.50
C GLY A 228 -17.52 6.91 -17.64
N LEU A 229 -17.33 6.77 -16.32
CA LEU A 229 -18.21 5.92 -15.50
C LEU A 229 -19.41 6.64 -14.83
N VAL A 230 -19.63 7.92 -15.14
CA VAL A 230 -20.88 8.63 -14.80
C VAL A 230 -21.72 8.81 -16.07
N LYS A 231 -22.21 7.72 -16.66
CA LYS A 231 -23.39 7.71 -17.55
C LYS A 231 -24.03 6.33 -17.62
N SER A 232 -25.04 6.11 -16.78
CA SER A 232 -26.39 5.66 -17.16
C SER A 232 -27.26 5.52 -15.93
#